data_AF-A0A967BR12-F1
#
_entry.id   AF-A0A967BR12-F1
#
_cell.length_a   1.000
_cell.length_b   1.000
_cell.length_c   1.000
_cell.angle_alpha   90.00
_cell.angle_beta   90.00
_cell.angle_gamma   90.00
#
_symmetry.space_group_name_H-M   'P 1'
#
loop_
_entity.id
_entity.type
_entity.pdbx_description
1 polymer ?
#
loop_
_entity_poly.entity_id
_entity_poly.type
_entity_poly.pdbx_seq_one_letter_code
_entity_poly.pdbx_strand_id
1 'polypeptide(L)'
;MNERLKTFLKRISPVFAGRKFEIPYSELNAEERLRLRTAHRNERFIYKRKSDVDGVPIVSIYSPDKPYKIYQQDYWFSDNWNSLDFGRDFDFERSFFEQFMELQIEVPKLNMMAMQNENSEYTTGTAFCRNCYLINSSEHCEDCYYGKLL
;
A
#
# COMPACT_ATOMS: atom_id res chain seq x y z
N MET A 1 -2.32 -12.17 -28.98
CA MET A 1 -1.14 -11.37 -29.39
C MET A 1 -1.60 -10.20 -30.24
N ASN A 2 -1.35 -8.94 -29.85
CA ASN A 2 -1.87 -7.76 -30.55
C ASN A 2 -0.78 -7.08 -31.41
N GLU A 3 -0.75 -7.37 -32.71
CA GLU A 3 0.24 -6.83 -33.67
C GLU A 3 0.20 -5.29 -33.78
N ARG A 4 -0.95 -4.67 -33.53
CA ARG A 4 -1.10 -3.21 -33.48
C ARG A 4 -0.30 -2.61 -32.32
N LEU A 5 -0.28 -3.27 -31.16
CA LEU A 5 0.47 -2.82 -29.99
C LEU A 5 1.98 -2.96 -30.20
N LYS A 6 2.46 -4.07 -30.79
CA LYS A 6 3.88 -4.23 -31.14
C LYS A 6 4.35 -3.13 -32.11
N THR A 7 3.56 -2.86 -33.14
CA THR A 7 3.84 -1.79 -34.11
C THR A 7 3.89 -0.42 -33.44
N PHE A 8 2.93 -0.15 -32.54
CA PHE A 8 2.89 1.09 -31.77
C PHE A 8 4.14 1.26 -30.88
N LEU A 9 4.51 0.24 -30.10
CA LEU A 9 5.68 0.29 -29.21
C LEU A 9 6.98 0.52 -29.99
N LYS A 10 7.17 -0.17 -31.12
CA LYS A 10 8.31 0.07 -32.02
C LYS A 10 8.34 1.50 -32.55
N ARG A 11 7.18 2.10 -32.83
CA ARG A 11 7.08 3.48 -33.32
C ARG A 11 7.47 4.50 -32.25
N ILE A 12 7.03 4.31 -31.00
CA ILE A 12 7.29 5.25 -29.89
C ILE A 12 8.61 4.98 -29.16
N SER A 13 9.35 3.93 -29.54
CA SER A 13 10.62 3.56 -28.93
C SER A 13 11.65 4.68 -29.07
N PRO A 14 12.21 5.19 -27.95
CA PRO A 14 13.08 6.35 -27.95
C PRO A 14 14.43 6.06 -28.61
N VAL A 15 15.07 7.13 -29.10
CA VAL A 15 16.43 7.09 -29.65
C VAL A 15 17.32 7.98 -28.81
N PHE A 16 18.38 7.40 -28.24
CA PHE A 16 19.41 8.13 -27.49
C PHE A 16 20.77 7.88 -28.15
N ALA A 17 21.51 8.94 -28.44
CA ALA A 17 22.83 8.88 -29.10
C ALA A 17 22.83 8.02 -30.40
N GLY A 18 21.78 8.14 -31.22
CA GLY A 18 21.65 7.38 -32.47
C GLY A 18 21.25 5.90 -32.29
N ARG A 19 21.13 5.40 -31.06
CA ARG A 19 20.66 4.03 -30.76
C ARG A 19 19.20 4.03 -30.36
N LYS A 20 18.40 3.15 -30.99
CA LYS A 20 16.99 2.95 -30.66
C LYS A 20 16.84 1.93 -29.53
N PHE A 21 16.02 2.26 -28.53
CA PHE A 21 15.73 1.41 -27.38
C PHE A 21 14.30 0.91 -27.49
N GLU A 22 14.13 -0.34 -27.92
CA GLU A 22 12.79 -0.91 -28.08
C GLU A 22 12.09 -1.03 -26.73
N ILE A 23 10.88 -0.49 -26.63
CA ILE A 23 10.05 -0.65 -25.43
C ILE A 23 9.54 -2.11 -25.43
N PRO A 24 9.83 -2.89 -24.37
CA PRO A 24 9.46 -4.30 -24.33
C PRO A 24 7.95 -4.46 -24.33
N TYR A 25 7.47 -5.45 -25.09
CA TYR A 25 6.09 -5.90 -24.97
C TYR A 25 5.95 -6.76 -23.72
N SER A 26 4.94 -6.48 -22.90
CA SER A 26 4.60 -7.34 -21.78
C SER A 26 3.70 -8.48 -22.26
N GLU A 27 4.10 -9.71 -21.95
CA GLU A 27 3.29 -10.91 -22.22
C GLU A 27 2.02 -10.95 -21.37
N LEU A 28 2.02 -10.24 -20.25
CA LEU A 28 0.88 -10.13 -19.34
C LEU A 28 -0.17 -9.17 -19.89
N ASN A 29 -1.43 -9.53 -19.69
CA ASN A 29 -2.54 -8.65 -20.05
C ASN A 29 -2.62 -7.43 -19.11
N ALA A 30 -3.46 -6.44 -19.43
CA ALA A 30 -3.53 -5.20 -18.67
C ALA A 30 -3.90 -5.41 -17.19
N GLU A 31 -4.76 -6.38 -16.91
CA GLU A 31 -5.23 -6.72 -15.56
C GLU A 31 -4.14 -7.42 -14.75
N GLU A 32 -3.43 -8.38 -15.33
CA GLU A 32 -2.30 -9.06 -14.66
C GLU A 32 -1.18 -8.08 -14.34
N ARG A 33 -0.85 -7.19 -15.29
CA ARG A 33 0.11 -6.12 -15.02
C ARG A 33 -0.35 -5.21 -13.90
N LEU A 34 -1.65 -4.93 -13.80
CA LEU A 34 -2.19 -4.14 -12.70
C LEU A 34 -2.04 -4.88 -11.36
N ARG A 35 -2.41 -6.16 -11.30
CA ARG A 35 -2.26 -7.00 -10.10
C ARG A 35 -0.81 -7.02 -9.60
N LEU A 36 0.16 -7.15 -10.50
CA LEU A 36 1.59 -7.09 -10.13
C LEU A 36 2.00 -5.70 -9.64
N ARG A 37 1.58 -4.63 -10.32
CA ARG A 37 1.89 -3.25 -9.91
C ARG A 37 1.31 -2.89 -8.54
N THR A 38 0.22 -3.52 -8.13
CA THR A 38 -0.44 -3.25 -6.84
C THR A 38 -0.21 -4.38 -5.82
N ALA A 39 0.61 -5.39 -6.12
CA ALA A 39 0.75 -6.58 -5.27
C ALA A 39 1.32 -6.27 -3.87
N HIS A 40 2.09 -5.18 -3.76
CA HIS A 40 2.69 -4.74 -2.50
C HIS A 40 1.76 -3.89 -1.63
N ARG A 41 0.52 -3.63 -2.07
CA ARG A 41 -0.43 -2.77 -1.35
C ARG A 41 -1.77 -3.50 -1.21
N ASN A 42 -2.44 -3.24 -0.09
CA ASN A 42 -3.85 -3.59 0.04
C ASN A 42 -4.70 -2.31 -0.07
N GLU A 43 -5.37 -2.19 -1.21
CA GLU A 43 -6.27 -1.08 -1.52
C GLU A 43 -7.73 -1.55 -1.69
N ARG A 44 -7.99 -2.84 -1.47
CA ARG A 44 -9.28 -3.47 -1.83
C ARG A 44 -10.00 -4.06 -0.64
N PHE A 45 -9.25 -4.59 0.32
CA PHE A 45 -9.83 -5.32 1.43
C PHE A 45 -9.63 -4.53 2.71
N ILE A 46 -10.74 -4.31 3.39
CA ILE A 46 -10.79 -3.64 4.67
C ILE A 46 -11.39 -4.64 5.67
N TYR A 47 -10.73 -4.79 6.81
CA TYR A 47 -11.03 -5.79 7.81
C TYR A 47 -11.40 -5.13 9.14
N LYS A 48 -12.33 -5.75 9.87
CA LYS A 48 -12.52 -5.47 11.30
C LYS A 48 -11.54 -6.34 12.08
N ARG A 49 -10.74 -5.73 12.95
CA ARG A 49 -9.86 -6.44 13.88
C ARG A 49 -9.79 -5.69 15.20
N LYS A 50 -9.07 -6.23 16.18
CA LYS A 50 -8.74 -5.51 17.42
C LYS A 50 -7.38 -4.84 17.26
N SER A 51 -7.24 -3.67 17.86
CA SER A 51 -5.94 -3.00 18.06
C SER A 51 -5.05 -3.87 18.95
N ASP A 52 -3.78 -3.99 18.59
CA ASP A 52 -2.79 -4.73 19.37
C ASP A 52 -2.26 -3.93 20.57
N VAL A 53 -2.77 -2.71 20.78
CA VAL A 53 -2.44 -1.84 21.92
C VAL A 53 -3.38 -2.10 23.10
N ASP A 54 -4.68 -1.92 22.88
CA ASP A 54 -5.72 -1.86 23.92
C ASP A 54 -6.90 -2.82 23.67
N GLY A 55 -6.89 -3.53 22.53
CA GLY A 55 -7.95 -4.46 22.14
C GLY A 55 -9.21 -3.80 21.58
N VAL A 56 -9.23 -2.48 21.38
CA VAL A 56 -10.38 -1.74 20.84
C VAL A 56 -10.65 -2.19 19.39
N PRO A 57 -11.93 -2.36 18.98
CA PRO A 57 -12.26 -2.69 17.59
C PRO A 57 -11.86 -1.56 16.63
N ILE A 58 -11.16 -1.93 15.56
CA ILE A 58 -10.67 -1.01 14.54
C ILE A 58 -10.91 -1.54 13.13
N VAL A 59 -10.92 -0.61 12.18
CA VAL A 59 -10.91 -0.88 10.75
C VAL A 59 -9.45 -0.88 10.26
N SER A 60 -9.05 -1.88 9.48
CA SER A 60 -7.66 -2.00 9.02
C SER A 60 -7.51 -2.61 7.62
N ILE A 61 -6.43 -2.24 6.92
CA ILE A 61 -5.98 -2.90 5.68
C ILE A 61 -5.24 -4.22 5.94
N TYR A 62 -5.03 -4.62 7.19
CA TYR A 62 -4.36 -5.87 7.54
C TYR A 62 -5.38 -6.86 8.10
N SER A 63 -5.46 -8.04 7.50
CA SER A 63 -6.36 -9.10 7.97
C SER A 63 -5.92 -9.64 9.34
N PRO A 64 -6.87 -10.08 10.19
CA PRO A 64 -6.58 -10.51 11.55
C PRO A 64 -5.76 -11.82 11.64
N ASP A 65 -5.66 -12.58 10.56
CA ASP A 65 -4.88 -13.82 10.46
C ASP A 65 -3.38 -13.58 10.18
N LYS A 66 -2.95 -12.32 9.98
CA LYS A 66 -1.54 -11.99 9.74
C LYS A 66 -0.81 -11.65 11.04
N PRO A 67 0.50 -11.96 11.13
CA PRO A 67 1.27 -11.84 12.37
C PRO A 67 1.65 -10.39 12.72
N TYR A 68 1.12 -9.40 12.01
CA TYR A 68 1.49 -7.99 12.20
C TYR A 68 0.79 -7.41 13.44
N LYS A 69 1.56 -6.67 14.24
CA LYS A 69 1.05 -5.79 15.28
C LYS A 69 0.46 -4.54 14.65
N ILE A 70 -0.80 -4.24 14.92
CA ILE A 70 -1.52 -3.13 14.31
C ILE A 70 -1.94 -2.12 15.37
N TYR A 71 -1.54 -0.86 15.17
CA TYR A 71 -1.89 0.27 16.04
C TYR A 71 -2.97 1.12 15.38
N GLN A 72 -3.94 1.59 16.18
CA GLN A 72 -4.90 2.61 15.75
C GLN A 72 -4.23 3.96 15.53
N GLN A 73 -4.81 4.80 14.66
CA GLN A 73 -4.22 6.07 14.26
C GLN A 73 -3.85 6.97 15.44
N ASP A 74 -4.78 7.16 16.39
CA ASP A 74 -4.55 8.03 17.54
C ASP A 74 -3.35 7.58 18.39
N TYR A 75 -3.16 6.27 18.57
CA TYR A 75 -2.01 5.75 19.29
C TYR A 75 -0.73 5.84 18.46
N TRP A 76 -0.81 5.53 17.16
CA TRP A 76 0.32 5.62 16.24
C TRP A 76 0.93 7.02 16.19
N PHE A 77 0.10 8.06 16.21
CA PHE A 77 0.55 9.46 16.19
C PHE A 77 0.73 10.07 17.58
N SER A 78 0.57 9.29 18.66
CA SER A 78 0.83 9.75 20.03
C SER A 78 2.29 9.53 20.42
N ASP A 79 2.72 10.17 21.51
CA ASP A 79 4.04 9.97 22.12
C ASP A 79 4.15 8.68 22.96
N ASN A 80 3.15 7.78 22.89
CA ASN A 80 3.10 6.57 23.72
C ASN A 80 3.97 5.42 23.20
N TRP A 81 4.61 5.56 22.04
CA TRP A 81 5.54 4.56 21.50
C TRP A 81 6.62 5.24 20.64
N ASN A 82 7.76 4.59 20.48
CA ASN A 82 8.87 5.08 19.67
C ASN A 82 9.33 4.01 18.67
N SER A 83 9.46 4.38 17.40
CA SER A 83 9.91 3.47 16.34
C SER A 83 11.36 3.03 16.52
N LEU A 84 12.18 3.83 17.20
CA LEU A 84 13.58 3.51 17.48
C LEU A 84 13.76 2.39 18.52
N ASP A 85 12.74 2.11 19.33
CA ASP A 85 12.78 1.03 20.33
C ASP A 85 12.89 -0.37 19.68
N PHE A 86 12.57 -0.48 18.40
CA PHE A 86 12.67 -1.72 17.61
C PHE A 86 14.00 -1.85 16.84
N GLY A 87 14.91 -0.91 17.04
CA GLY A 87 16.25 -0.93 16.47
C GLY A 87 17.03 -2.16 16.92
N ARG A 88 17.79 -2.76 15.99
CA ARG A 88 18.62 -3.94 16.24
C ARG A 88 19.88 -3.88 15.40
N ASP A 89 20.96 -4.51 15.87
CA ASP A 89 22.18 -4.67 15.09
C ASP A 89 21.93 -5.60 13.88
N PHE A 90 22.62 -5.33 12.78
CA PHE A 90 22.55 -6.18 11.58
C PHE A 90 23.55 -7.34 11.69
N ASP A 91 23.07 -8.57 11.50
CA ASP A 91 23.90 -9.77 11.49
C ASP A 91 24.34 -10.10 10.06
N PHE A 92 25.64 -9.94 9.78
CA PHE A 92 26.23 -10.20 8.46
C PHE A 92 26.37 -11.70 8.13
N GLU A 93 26.20 -12.59 9.10
CA GLU A 93 26.22 -14.04 8.88
C GLU A 93 24.86 -14.59 8.42
N ARG A 94 23.81 -13.76 8.45
CA ARG A 94 22.44 -14.12 8.07
C ARG A 94 21.97 -13.38 6.82
N SER A 95 20.96 -13.92 6.14
CA SER A 95 20.37 -13.26 4.98
C SER A 95 19.62 -11.99 5.36
N PHE A 96 19.64 -10.98 4.48
CA PHE A 96 18.94 -9.71 4.70
C PHE A 96 17.42 -9.90 4.85
N PHE A 97 16.80 -10.70 3.98
CA PHE A 97 15.34 -10.78 3.92
C PHE A 97 14.71 -11.46 5.13
N GLU A 98 15.42 -12.41 5.76
CA GLU A 98 14.95 -13.04 7.00
C GLU A 98 14.93 -12.04 8.15
N GLN A 99 16.06 -11.34 8.37
CA GLN A 99 16.16 -10.29 9.39
C GLN A 99 15.18 -9.14 9.13
N PHE A 100 14.99 -8.76 7.87
CA PHE A 100 14.02 -7.74 7.48
C PHE A 100 12.59 -8.19 7.74
N MET A 101 12.24 -9.46 7.47
CA MET A 101 10.90 -9.99 7.78
C MET A 101 10.64 -10.01 9.29
N GLU A 102 11.62 -10.41 10.09
CA GLU A 102 11.54 -10.37 11.56
C GLU A 102 11.24 -8.95 12.05
N LEU A 103 11.99 -7.96 11.53
CA LEU A 103 11.75 -6.54 11.83
C LEU A 103 10.35 -6.10 11.37
N GLN A 104 9.91 -6.49 10.17
CA GLN A 104 8.59 -6.14 9.65
C GLN A 104 7.43 -6.76 10.45
N ILE A 105 7.63 -7.90 11.12
CA ILE A 105 6.62 -8.50 12.01
C ILE A 105 6.58 -7.76 13.35
N GLU A 106 7.76 -7.43 13.88
CA GLU A 106 7.88 -6.89 15.23
C GLU A 106 7.50 -5.42 15.33
N VAL A 107 7.88 -4.62 14.32
CA VAL A 107 7.54 -3.20 14.22
C VAL A 107 6.05 -3.07 13.93
N PRO A 108 5.29 -2.34 14.76
CA PRO A 108 3.87 -2.15 14.56
C PRO A 108 3.58 -1.42 13.24
N LYS A 109 2.37 -1.60 12.73
CA LYS A 109 1.88 -0.92 11.52
C LYS A 109 0.64 -0.11 11.85
N LEU A 110 0.52 1.05 11.20
CA LEU A 110 -0.68 1.84 11.22
C LEU A 110 -1.85 1.03 10.64
N ASN A 111 -2.99 1.01 11.32
CA ASN A 111 -4.17 0.24 10.90
C ASN A 111 -4.66 0.60 9.50
N MET A 112 -4.63 1.88 9.15
CA MET A 112 -5.14 2.43 7.90
C MET A 112 -4.24 3.55 7.40
N MET A 113 -3.94 3.54 6.11
CA MET A 113 -3.26 4.66 5.45
C MET A 113 -4.27 5.79 5.21
N ALA A 114 -4.62 6.54 6.25
CA ALA A 114 -5.53 7.68 6.14
C ALA A 114 -5.01 8.84 7.01
N MET A 115 -5.24 10.07 6.59
CA MET A 115 -4.77 11.26 7.30
C MET A 115 -5.87 12.31 7.41
N GLN A 116 -6.25 12.66 8.64
CA GLN A 116 -7.19 13.76 8.92
C GLN A 116 -8.50 13.67 8.13
N ASN A 117 -9.02 12.45 7.94
CA ASN A 117 -10.33 12.27 7.34
C ASN A 117 -11.42 12.45 8.40
N GLU A 118 -12.54 13.01 7.99
CA GLU A 118 -13.73 13.21 8.80
C GLU A 118 -14.84 12.29 8.31
N ASN A 119 -15.44 11.48 9.19
CA ASN A 119 -16.55 10.58 8.85
C ASN A 119 -16.27 9.68 7.60
N SER A 120 -15.05 9.16 7.48
CA SER A 120 -14.60 8.40 6.28
C SER A 120 -13.77 7.15 6.63
N GLU A 121 -14.20 6.40 7.64
CA GLU A 121 -13.46 5.25 8.21
C GLU A 121 -13.14 4.13 7.21
N TYR A 122 -13.97 3.97 6.18
CA TYR A 122 -13.84 2.92 5.16
C TYR A 122 -13.15 3.44 3.90
N THR A 123 -12.05 4.18 4.06
CA THR A 123 -11.22 4.68 2.96
C THR A 123 -9.76 4.31 3.19
N THR A 124 -8.96 4.21 2.13
CA THR A 124 -7.53 3.82 2.23
C THR A 124 -6.66 4.60 1.25
N GLY A 125 -5.46 5.00 1.69
CA GLY A 125 -4.60 5.92 0.95
C GLY A 125 -5.24 7.29 0.77
N THR A 126 -5.94 7.80 1.78
CA THR A 126 -6.72 9.05 1.67
C THR A 126 -6.26 10.11 2.64
N ALA A 127 -6.47 11.38 2.29
CA ALA A 127 -6.19 12.49 3.21
C ALA A 127 -7.20 13.63 3.08
N PHE A 128 -7.59 14.23 4.20
CA PHE A 128 -8.49 15.39 4.26
C PHE A 128 -9.84 15.17 3.58
N CYS A 129 -10.32 13.93 3.54
CA CYS A 129 -11.63 13.60 2.97
C CYS A 129 -12.74 13.73 4.03
N ARG A 130 -13.93 14.17 3.62
CA ARG A 130 -15.12 14.28 4.47
C ARG A 130 -16.27 13.46 3.91
N ASN A 131 -16.97 12.70 4.77
CA ASN A 131 -18.16 11.91 4.40
C ASN A 131 -17.93 10.98 3.20
N CYS A 132 -16.74 10.39 3.08
CA CYS A 132 -16.37 9.53 1.97
C CYS A 132 -16.42 8.06 2.36
N TYR A 133 -16.79 7.19 1.41
CA TYR A 133 -16.95 5.76 1.67
C TYR A 133 -16.44 4.90 0.51
N LEU A 134 -15.57 3.94 0.83
CA LEU A 134 -14.96 3.02 -0.13
C LEU A 134 -14.33 3.74 -1.32
N ILE A 135 -13.63 4.84 -1.02
CA ILE A 135 -12.71 5.49 -1.94
C ILE A 135 -11.26 5.16 -1.58
N ASN A 136 -10.36 5.19 -2.55
CA ASN A 136 -8.93 5.03 -2.31
C ASN A 136 -8.08 6.11 -3.00
N SER A 137 -6.84 6.30 -2.55
CA SER A 137 -5.82 7.13 -3.21
C SER A 137 -6.35 8.50 -3.64
N SER A 138 -6.99 9.20 -2.71
CA SER A 138 -7.76 10.43 -2.95
C SER A 138 -7.54 11.43 -1.83
N GLU A 139 -7.49 12.71 -2.17
CA GLU A 139 -7.28 13.80 -1.22
C GLU A 139 -8.33 14.88 -1.41
N HIS A 140 -8.78 15.51 -0.32
CA HIS A 140 -9.76 16.61 -0.34
C HIS A 140 -11.09 16.27 -1.02
N CYS A 141 -11.53 15.01 -0.95
CA CYS A 141 -12.86 14.62 -1.44
C CYS A 141 -13.94 14.89 -0.39
N GLU A 142 -15.11 15.30 -0.84
CA GLU A 142 -16.31 15.47 -0.01
C GLU A 142 -17.47 14.71 -0.66
N ASP A 143 -18.24 13.97 0.15
CA ASP A 143 -19.42 13.20 -0.28
C ASP A 143 -19.15 12.26 -1.48
N CYS A 144 -17.98 11.61 -1.50
CA CYS A 144 -17.58 10.68 -2.55
C CYS A 144 -17.73 9.22 -2.10
N TYR A 145 -18.34 8.40 -2.96
CA TYR A 145 -18.66 7.01 -2.65
C TYR A 145 -18.19 6.09 -3.78
N TYR A 146 -17.61 4.93 -3.44
CA TYR A 146 -17.25 3.86 -4.38
C TYR A 146 -16.29 4.29 -5.50
N GLY A 147 -15.27 5.05 -5.14
CA GLY A 147 -14.24 5.58 -6.06
C GLY A 147 -12.99 4.71 -6.02
N LYS A 148 -12.36 4.49 -7.18
CA LYS A 148 -11.12 3.72 -7.24
C LYS A 148 -10.11 4.32 -8.19
N LEU A 149 -8.94 4.69 -7.68
CA LEU A 149 -7.75 4.92 -8.48
C LEU A 149 -7.18 3.56 -8.87
N LEU A 150 -7.19 3.26 -10.18
CA LEU A 150 -6.70 2.05 -10.88
C LEU A 150 -7.61 0.83 -10.96
#